data_AF-A0A832J033-F1
#
_entry.id   AF-A0A832J033-F1
#
_cell.length_a   1.000
_cell.length_b   1.000
_cell.length_c   1.000
_cell.angle_alpha   90.00
_cell.angle_beta   90.00
_cell.angle_gamma   90.00
#
_symmetry.space_group_name_H-M   'P 1'
#
loop_
_entity.id
_entity.type
_entity.pdbx_description
1 polymer ?
#
loop_
_entity_poly.entity_id
_entity_poly.type
_entity_poly.pdbx_seq_one_letter_code
_entity_poly.pdbx_strand_id
1 'polypeptide(L)'
;MDLSTINPVLLIASLMVAATPIMLAAIGELVVEKAGVLNLGVEGMMIIGAICGFAVAVETGSPLLGFVAAAAAGAVLSLLFAF
;
A
#
# COMPACT_ATOMS: atom_id res chain seq x y z
N MET A 1 -9.73 -5.44 -25.73
CA MET A 1 -9.01 -6.33 -24.80
C MET A 1 -9.31 -7.75 -25.21
N ASP A 2 -8.31 -8.50 -25.65
CA ASP A 2 -8.49 -9.90 -26.02
C ASP A 2 -8.49 -10.76 -24.74
N LEU A 3 -9.69 -11.16 -24.31
CA LEU A 3 -9.89 -11.96 -23.10
C LEU A 3 -9.40 -13.41 -23.25
N SER A 4 -9.14 -13.86 -24.48
CA SER A 4 -8.68 -15.23 -24.74
C SER A 4 -7.24 -15.49 -24.28
N THR A 5 -6.47 -14.42 -24.00
CA THR A 5 -5.09 -14.49 -23.51
C THR A 5 -4.98 -14.56 -21.99
N ILE A 6 -6.09 -14.41 -21.25
CA ILE A 6 -6.08 -14.43 -19.79
C ILE A 6 -5.96 -15.87 -19.30
N ASN A 7 -4.83 -16.20 -18.68
CA ASN A 7 -4.66 -17.47 -17.98
C ASN A 7 -5.28 -17.36 -16.58
N PRO A 8 -6.38 -18.09 -16.27
CA PRO A 8 -7.08 -17.98 -14.99
C PRO A 8 -6.21 -18.35 -13.78
N VAL A 9 -5.30 -19.31 -13.96
CA VAL A 9 -4.39 -19.75 -12.88
C VAL A 9 -3.41 -18.63 -12.52
N LEU A 10 -2.82 -17.98 -13.52
CA LEU A 10 -1.92 -16.86 -13.31
C LEU A 10 -2.63 -15.65 -12.71
N LEU A 11 -3.86 -15.37 -13.17
CA LEU A 11 -4.70 -14.30 -12.63
C LEU A 11 -4.99 -14.50 -11.14
N ILE A 12 -5.42 -15.70 -10.75
CA ILE A 12 -5.72 -15.98 -9.34
C ILE A 12 -4.44 -15.88 -8.50
N ALA A 13 -3.31 -16.41 -9.00
CA ALA A 13 -2.04 -16.32 -8.29
C ALA A 13 -1.59 -14.87 -8.05
N SER A 14 -1.69 -14.00 -9.07
CA SER A 14 -1.31 -12.59 -8.93
C SER A 14 -2.26 -11.83 -8.00
N LEU A 15 -3.57 -12.13 -8.05
CA LEU A 15 -4.56 -11.57 -7.13
C LEU A 15 -4.26 -11.97 -5.67
N MET A 16 -3.90 -13.22 -5.40
CA MET A 16 -3.56 -13.64 -4.03
C MET A 16 -2.35 -12.91 -3.46
N VAL A 17 -1.32 -12.69 -4.28
CA VAL A 17 -0.12 -11.93 -3.88
C VAL A 17 -0.47 -10.47 -3.60
N ALA A 18 -1.28 -9.84 -4.46
CA ALA A 18 -1.70 -8.44 -4.28
C ALA A 18 -2.71 -8.26 -3.13
N ALA A 19 -3.59 -9.22 -2.88
CA ALA A 19 -4.64 -9.13 -1.87
C ALA A 19 -4.08 -9.11 -0.44
N THR A 20 -2.95 -9.77 -0.19
CA THR A 20 -2.36 -9.85 1.16
C THR A 20 -1.98 -8.47 1.74
N PRO A 21 -1.17 -7.63 1.06
CA PRO A 21 -0.88 -6.29 1.56
C PRO A 21 -2.11 -5.37 1.57
N ILE A 22 -3.04 -5.53 0.63
CA ILE A 22 -4.30 -4.76 0.60
C ILE A 22 -5.17 -5.11 1.82
N MET A 23 -5.24 -6.38 2.22
CA MET A 23 -5.96 -6.78 3.44
C MET A 23 -5.36 -6.14 4.69
N LEU A 24 -4.03 -6.04 4.79
CA LEU A 24 -3.39 -5.36 5.92
C LEU A 24 -3.76 -3.88 5.96
N ALA A 25 -3.82 -3.21 4.81
CA ALA A 25 -4.26 -1.83 4.71
C ALA A 25 -5.74 -1.67 5.10
N ALA A 26 -6.61 -2.55 4.61
CA ALA A 26 -8.05 -2.54 4.92
C ALA A 26 -8.32 -2.73 6.43
N ILE A 27 -7.55 -3.58 7.11
CA ILE A 27 -7.66 -3.71 8.58
C ILE A 27 -7.32 -2.39 9.27
N GLY A 28 -6.29 -1.67 8.80
CA GLY A 28 -5.95 -0.34 9.30
C GLY A 28 -7.06 0.67 9.05
N GLU A 29 -7.63 0.68 7.85
CA GLU A 29 -8.76 1.56 7.49
C GLU A 29 -9.99 1.29 8.37
N LEU A 30 -10.34 0.02 8.61
CA LEU A 30 -11.44 -0.34 9.52
C LEU A 30 -11.26 0.25 10.93
N VAL A 31 -10.03 0.30 11.44
CA VAL A 31 -9.73 0.92 12.75
C VAL A 31 -9.95 2.43 12.69
N VAL A 32 -9.54 3.08 11.61
CA VAL A 32 -9.71 4.53 11.39
C VAL A 32 -11.19 4.88 11.26
N GLU A 33 -11.96 4.09 10.51
CA GLU A 33 -13.42 4.23 10.39
C GLU A 33 -14.11 4.11 11.74
N LYS A 34 -13.68 3.16 12.60
CA LYS A 34 -14.19 3.05 13.98
C LYS A 34 -13.88 4.25 14.85
N ALA A 35 -12.81 4.99 14.55
CA ALA A 35 -12.47 6.25 15.22
C ALA A 35 -13.28 7.46 14.71
N GLY A 36 -14.15 7.26 13.72
CA GLY A 36 -15.03 8.29 13.17
C GLY A 36 -14.42 9.10 12.01
N VAL A 37 -13.25 8.70 11.53
CA VAL A 37 -12.58 9.31 10.36
C VAL A 37 -12.68 8.34 9.19
N LEU A 38 -13.16 8.81 8.05
CA LEU A 38 -13.17 8.01 6.82
C LEU A 38 -11.96 8.37 5.97
N ASN A 39 -11.07 7.41 5.71
CA ASN A 39 -9.86 7.63 4.93
C ASN A 39 -9.94 6.98 3.54
N LEU A 40 -10.64 7.65 2.62
CA LEU A 40 -10.74 7.24 1.22
C LEU A 40 -9.41 7.33 0.44
N GLY A 41 -8.37 7.91 1.06
CA GLY A 41 -7.05 8.09 0.46
C GLY A 41 -6.08 6.92 0.70
N VAL A 42 -6.53 5.80 1.28
CA VAL A 42 -5.65 4.70 1.70
C VAL A 42 -4.83 4.08 0.56
N GLU A 43 -5.43 3.88 -0.62
CA GLU A 43 -4.69 3.41 -1.80
C GLU A 43 -3.58 4.39 -2.20
N GLY A 44 -3.87 5.69 -2.12
CA GLY A 44 -2.89 6.75 -2.37
C GLY A 44 -1.74 6.71 -1.37
N MET A 45 -2.04 6.54 -0.07
CA MET A 45 -1.02 6.39 0.98
C MET A 45 -0.13 5.17 0.74
N MET A 46 -0.69 4.05 0.27
CA MET A 46 0.07 2.86 -0.10
C MET A 46 1.02 3.13 -1.27
N ILE A 47 0.55 3.81 -2.32
CA ILE A 47 1.37 4.14 -3.50
C ILE A 47 2.51 5.10 -3.12
N ILE A 48 2.23 6.13 -2.31
CA ILE A 48 3.25 7.07 -1.84
C ILE A 48 4.31 6.34 -0.99
N GLY A 49 3.87 5.50 -0.05
CA GLY A 49 4.79 4.66 0.74
C GLY A 49 5.66 3.77 -0.14
N ALA A 50 5.07 3.11 -1.14
CA ALA A 50 5.80 2.24 -2.07
C ALA A 50 6.87 3.00 -2.87
N ILE A 51 6.54 4.18 -3.42
CA ILE A 51 7.49 4.99 -4.20
C ILE A 51 8.60 5.54 -3.30
N CYS A 52 8.27 6.08 -2.13
CA CYS A 52 9.27 6.60 -1.19
C CYS A 52 10.21 5.49 -0.71
N GLY A 53 9.67 4.32 -0.36
CA GLY A 53 10.49 3.18 0.06
C GLY A 53 11.38 2.65 -1.06
N PHE A 54 10.85 2.56 -2.28
CA PHE A 54 11.62 2.16 -3.46
C PHE A 54 12.76 3.15 -3.74
N ALA A 55 12.48 4.45 -3.77
CA ALA A 55 13.49 5.48 -4.01
C ALA A 55 14.62 5.41 -2.98
N VAL A 56 14.29 5.31 -1.68
CA VAL A 56 15.31 5.21 -0.62
C VAL A 56 16.08 3.89 -0.69
N ALA A 57 15.43 2.76 -0.97
CA ALA A 57 16.11 1.48 -1.09
C ALA A 57 17.11 1.45 -2.26
N VAL A 58 16.76 2.06 -3.40
CA VAL A 58 17.61 2.13 -4.59
C VAL A 58 18.81 3.05 -4.36
N GLU A 59 18.61 4.24 -3.81
CA GLU A 59 19.68 5.22 -3.59
C GLU A 59 20.65 4.80 -2.46
N THR A 60 20.13 4.17 -1.40
CA THR A 60 20.95 3.74 -0.25
C THR A 60 21.51 2.33 -0.38
N GLY A 61 20.97 1.53 -1.30
CA GLY A 61 21.26 0.09 -1.40
C GLY A 61 20.75 -0.74 -0.21
N SER A 62 19.98 -0.15 0.72
CA SER A 62 19.49 -0.80 1.94
C SER A 62 17.97 -0.98 1.92
N PRO A 63 17.47 -2.23 1.84
CA PRO A 63 16.04 -2.51 1.92
C PRO A 63 15.40 -2.06 3.23
N LEU A 64 16.15 -2.11 4.34
CA LEU A 64 15.66 -1.69 5.66
C LEU A 64 15.41 -0.18 5.72
N LEU A 65 16.29 0.62 5.13
CA LEU A 65 16.09 2.08 5.06
C LEU A 65 14.89 2.43 4.19
N GLY A 66 14.70 1.72 3.07
CA GLY A 66 13.50 1.85 2.24
C GLY A 66 12.22 1.52 3.00
N PHE A 67 12.21 0.43 3.78
CA PHE A 67 11.05 0.06 4.60
C PHE A 67 10.68 1.14 5.62
N VAL A 68 11.66 1.68 6.34
CA VAL A 68 11.44 2.76 7.33
C VAL A 68 10.93 4.02 6.63
N ALA A 69 11.49 4.38 5.47
CA ALA A 69 11.05 5.52 4.70
C ALA A 69 9.61 5.38 4.18
N ALA A 70 9.22 4.19 3.71
CA ALA A 70 7.85 3.90 3.30
C ALA A 70 6.86 4.07 4.47
N ALA A 71 7.20 3.52 5.63
CA ALA A 71 6.37 3.63 6.83
C ALA A 71 6.21 5.09 7.28
N ALA A 72 7.31 5.85 7.29
CA ALA A 72 7.29 7.27 7.65
C ALA A 72 6.47 8.10 6.65
N ALA A 73 6.62 7.87 5.34
CA ALA A 73 5.87 8.58 4.31
C ALA A 73 4.36 8.34 4.43
N GLY A 74 3.95 7.08 4.64
CA GLY A 74 2.55 6.73 4.87
C GLY A 74 1.99 7.38 6.14
N ALA A 75 2.75 7.35 7.24
CA ALA A 75 2.35 7.98 8.51
C ALA A 75 2.23 9.51 8.40
N VAL A 76 3.13 10.17 7.65
CA VAL A 76 3.03 11.62 7.43
C VAL A 76 1.81 11.96 6.58
N LEU A 77 1.50 11.15 5.55
CA LEU A 77 0.33 11.40 4.70
C LEU A 77 -0.98 11.16 5.45
N SER A 78 -1.02 10.20 6.38
CA SER A 78 -2.21 9.92 7.19
C SER A 78 -2.56 11.06 8.15
N LEU A 79 -1.60 11.94 8.51
CA LEU A 79 -1.87 13.13 9.33
C LEU A 79 -2.84 14.10 8.66
N LEU A 80 -3.00 14.07 7.33
CA LEU A 80 -4.01 14.85 6.62
C LEU A 80 -5.44 14.50 7.07
N PHE A 81 -5.64 13.28 7.56
CA PHE A 81 -6.93 12.76 8.03
C PHE A 81 -7.02 12.75 9.57
N ALA A 82 -6.07 13.37 10.29
CA ALA A 82 -6.02 13.30 11.75
C ALA A 82 -7.07 14.20 12.47
N PHE A 83 -7.72 15.11 11.75
CA PHE A 83 -8.65 16.12 12.26
C PHE A 83 -9.91 16.18 11.40
#